data_AF-A0A931SLN4-F1
#
_entry.id   AF-A0A931SLN4-F1
#
_cell.length_a   1.000
_cell.length_b   1.000
_cell.length_c   1.000
_cell.angle_alpha   90.00
_cell.angle_beta   90.00
_cell.angle_gamma   90.00
#
_symmetry.space_group_name_H-M   'P 1'
#
loop_
_entity.id
_entity.type
_entity.pdbx_description
1 polymer ?
#
loop_
_entity_poly.entity_id
_entity_poly.type
_entity_poly.pdbx_seq_one_letter_code
_entity_poly.pdbx_strand_id
1 'polypeptide(L)'
;MDHTLTGTEVRVLGALIEKEITTPDYYPMSLNALVAACNQSSNRNPVTHFDESAVADAMESLREKKLAHRIDRGESRVIKYRHVLYEAMNWG
;
A
#
# COMPACT_ATOMS: atom_id res chain seq x y z
N MET A 1 -5.59 -15.89 12.37
CA MET A 1 -4.43 -15.09 11.90
C MET A 1 -4.38 -13.88 12.80
N ASP A 2 -3.24 -13.65 13.47
CA ASP A 2 -3.01 -12.37 14.14
C ASP A 2 -2.66 -11.35 13.05
N HIS A 3 -3.48 -10.31 12.92
CA HIS A 3 -3.31 -9.24 11.95
C HIS A 3 -2.74 -7.98 12.61
N THR A 4 -2.01 -8.12 13.71
CA THR A 4 -1.31 -6.98 14.31
C THR A 4 -0.37 -6.35 13.27
N LEU A 5 -0.65 -5.09 12.94
CA LEU A 5 0.10 -4.31 11.97
C LEU A 5 0.99 -3.30 12.67
N THR A 6 2.18 -3.08 12.13
CA THR A 6 3.05 -1.97 12.56
C THR A 6 2.49 -0.63 12.07
N GLY A 7 2.93 0.48 12.66
CA GLY A 7 2.50 1.81 12.20
C GLY A 7 2.79 2.08 10.72
N THR A 8 3.92 1.58 10.21
CA THR A 8 4.29 1.69 8.79
C THR A 8 3.36 0.84 7.92
N GLU A 9 3.07 -0.39 8.31
CA GLU A 9 2.12 -1.26 7.58
C GLU A 9 0.72 -0.67 7.53
N VAL A 10 0.22 -0.15 8.66
CA VAL A 10 -1.08 0.54 8.73
C VAL A 10 -1.10 1.72 7.75
N ARG A 11 -0.02 2.52 7.71
CA ARG A 11 0.08 3.67 6.80
C ARG A 11 0.06 3.23 5.34
N VAL A 12 0.88 2.23 4.99
CA VAL A 12 1.01 1.73 3.63
C VAL A 12 -0.30 1.13 3.14
N LEU A 13 -0.94 0.28 3.94
CA LEU A 13 -2.23 -0.31 3.63
C LEU A 13 -3.32 0.76 3.49
N GLY A 14 -3.38 1.71 4.44
CA GLY A 14 -4.33 2.82 4.39
C GLY A 14 -4.15 3.72 3.17
N ALA A 15 -2.90 3.98 2.74
CA ALA A 15 -2.62 4.74 1.53
C ALA A 15 -3.09 4.02 0.27
N LEU A 16 -2.91 2.69 0.17
CA LEU A 16 -3.45 1.91 -0.96
C LEU A 16 -4.99 1.98 -1.01
N ILE A 17 -5.66 1.81 0.14
CA ILE A 17 -7.13 1.85 0.24
C ILE A 17 -7.68 3.22 -0.15
N GLU A 18 -7.10 4.28 0.39
CA GLU A 18 -7.48 5.66 0.05
C GLU A 18 -7.35 5.91 -1.46
N LYS A 19 -6.25 5.45 -2.07
CA LYS A 19 -5.92 5.77 -3.47
C LYS A 19 -6.65 4.89 -4.48
N GLU A 20 -7.08 3.69 -4.11
CA GLU A 20 -8.04 2.92 -4.91
C GLU A 20 -9.35 3.72 -5.11
N ILE A 21 -9.86 4.33 -4.04
CA ILE A 21 -11.15 5.02 -4.05
C ILE A 21 -11.04 6.43 -4.63
N THR A 22 -10.04 7.20 -4.21
CA THR A 22 -9.95 8.64 -4.51
C THR A 22 -9.20 8.95 -5.79
N THR A 23 -8.35 8.05 -6.27
CA THR A 23 -7.50 8.25 -7.45
C THR A 23 -7.36 6.97 -8.30
N PRO A 24 -8.47 6.38 -8.78
CA PRO A 24 -8.47 5.08 -9.45
C PRO A 24 -7.59 5.04 -10.72
N ASP A 25 -7.46 6.16 -11.44
CA ASP A 25 -6.62 6.25 -12.66
C ASP A 25 -5.13 6.00 -12.39
N TYR A 26 -4.68 6.21 -11.15
CA TYR A 26 -3.30 5.99 -10.73
C TYR A 26 -3.10 4.68 -9.94
N TYR A 27 -4.17 3.89 -9.80
CA TYR A 27 -4.17 2.61 -9.12
C TYR A 27 -4.19 1.44 -10.13
N PRO A 28 -3.37 0.38 -9.95
CA PRO A 28 -2.44 0.13 -8.85
C PRO A 28 -1.18 1.03 -8.89
N MET A 29 -0.63 1.32 -7.72
CA MET A 29 0.43 2.33 -7.53
C MET A 29 1.84 1.76 -7.72
N SER A 30 2.79 2.57 -8.22
CA SER A 30 4.22 2.21 -8.14
C SER A 30 4.76 2.45 -6.74
N LEU A 31 5.96 1.93 -6.43
CA LEU A 31 6.60 2.14 -5.12
C LEU A 31 6.77 3.64 -4.81
N ASN A 32 7.32 4.42 -5.74
CA ASN A 32 7.51 5.86 -5.56
C ASN A 32 6.20 6.62 -5.29
N ALA A 33 5.13 6.26 -6.01
CA ALA A 33 3.82 6.87 -5.78
C ALA A 33 3.27 6.51 -4.39
N LEU A 34 3.52 5.30 -3.92
CA LEU A 34 3.12 4.85 -2.60
C LEU A 34 3.93 5.52 -1.48
N VAL A 35 5.23 5.73 -1.64
CA VAL A 35 6.05 6.54 -0.71
C VAL A 35 5.49 7.95 -0.61
N ALA A 36 5.22 8.58 -1.76
CA ALA A 36 4.64 9.93 -1.79
C ALA A 36 3.27 9.98 -1.09
N ALA A 37 2.41 8.97 -1.30
CA ALA A 37 1.13 8.86 -0.62
C ALA A 37 1.26 8.65 0.90
N CYS A 38 2.22 7.85 1.36
CA CYS A 38 2.44 7.62 2.78
C CYS A 38 2.84 8.92 3.52
N ASN A 39 3.65 9.74 2.86
CA ASN A 39 4.25 10.96 3.40
C ASN A 39 3.48 12.26 3.06
N GLN A 40 2.23 12.17 2.59
CA GLN A 40 1.41 13.35 2.34
C GLN A 40 1.26 14.20 3.62
N SER A 41 1.35 15.52 3.47
CA SER A 41 1.14 16.46 4.58
C SER A 41 -0.33 16.64 4.96
N SER A 42 -1.24 16.32 4.04
CA SER A 42 -2.69 16.29 4.26
C SER A 42 -3.18 14.87 4.49
N ASN A 43 -4.29 14.73 5.24
CA ASN A 43 -4.94 13.45 5.51
C ASN A 43 -4.01 12.39 6.12
N ARG A 44 -2.98 12.80 6.86
CA ARG A 44 -2.07 11.93 7.61
C ARG A 44 -1.92 12.42 9.05
N ASN A 45 -2.03 11.49 10.00
CA ASN A 45 -1.74 11.74 11.41
C ASN A 45 -1.05 10.51 12.02
N PRO A 46 0.23 10.57 12.41
CA PRO A 46 1.15 11.69 12.19
C PRO A 46 1.55 11.82 10.71
N VAL A 47 2.03 12.99 10.30
CA VAL A 47 2.79 13.13 9.04
C VAL A 47 4.08 12.31 9.16
N THR A 48 4.44 11.57 8.11
CA THR A 48 5.60 10.67 8.09
C THR A 48 6.61 11.09 7.04
N HIS A 49 7.82 10.56 7.17
CA HIS A 49 8.92 10.70 6.22
C HIS A 49 9.58 9.34 5.97
N PHE A 50 8.79 8.35 5.58
CA PHE A 50 9.31 7.03 5.24
C PHE A 50 10.15 7.09 3.96
N ASP A 51 11.26 6.37 3.94
CA ASP A 51 12.03 6.15 2.73
C ASP A 51 11.45 4.99 1.91
N GLU A 52 12.06 4.75 0.74
CA GLU A 52 11.62 3.69 -0.17
C GLU A 52 11.77 2.30 0.44
N SER A 53 12.82 2.06 1.24
CA SER A 53 13.08 0.78 1.90
C SER A 53 11.99 0.46 2.91
N ALA A 54 11.66 1.40 3.80
CA ALA A 54 10.64 1.21 4.83
C ALA A 54 9.26 0.89 4.21
N VAL A 55 8.92 1.53 3.09
CA VAL A 55 7.66 1.25 2.37
C VAL A 55 7.72 -0.08 1.63
N ALA A 56 8.86 -0.45 1.05
CA ALA A 56 9.06 -1.75 0.40
C ALA A 56 8.96 -2.91 1.39
N ASP A 57 9.62 -2.80 2.55
CA ASP A 57 9.60 -3.81 3.61
C ASP A 57 8.20 -3.99 4.19
N ALA A 58 7.49 -2.88 4.44
CA ALA A 58 6.10 -2.92 4.87
C ALA A 58 5.17 -3.53 3.81
N MET A 59 5.40 -3.26 2.53
CA MET A 59 4.67 -3.87 1.43
C MET A 59 4.88 -5.38 1.34
N GLU A 60 6.11 -5.85 1.56
CA GLU A 60 6.39 -7.29 1.55
C GLU A 60 5.75 -7.99 2.75
N SER A 61 5.85 -7.41 3.95
CA SER A 61 5.15 -7.92 5.13
C SER A 61 3.62 -7.96 4.92
N LEU A 62 3.03 -6.92 4.30
CA LEU A 62 1.60 -6.92 3.97
C LEU A 62 1.23 -7.98 2.93
N ARG A 63 2.12 -8.34 2.01
CA ARG A 63 1.94 -9.45 1.07
C ARG A 63 1.96 -10.80 1.79
N GLU A 64 2.90 -11.01 2.70
CA GLU A 64 2.97 -12.22 3.53
C GLU A 64 1.72 -12.38 4.40
N LYS A 65 1.20 -11.27 4.94
CA LYS A 65 -0.07 -11.20 5.68
C LYS A 65 -1.31 -11.32 4.78
N LYS A 66 -1.15 -11.44 3.46
CA LYS A 66 -2.21 -11.54 2.43
C LYS A 66 -3.16 -10.34 2.40
N LEU A 67 -2.68 -9.15 2.76
CA LEU A 67 -3.45 -7.90 2.73
C LEU A 67 -3.15 -7.04 1.51
N ALA A 68 -2.04 -7.33 0.80
CA ALA A 68 -1.65 -6.62 -0.41
C ALA A 68 -1.03 -7.55 -1.46
N HIS A 69 -1.01 -7.08 -2.71
CA HIS A 69 -0.42 -7.79 -3.84
C HIS A 69 0.46 -6.89 -4.69
N ARG A 70 1.46 -7.54 -5.31
CA ARG A 70 2.30 -6.99 -6.36
C ARG A 70 1.70 -7.42 -7.69
N ILE A 71 1.55 -6.48 -8.60
CA ILE A 71 1.09 -6.72 -9.97
C ILE A 71 2.30 -6.53 -10.88
N ASP A 72 2.71 -7.63 -11.48
CA ASP A 72 3.68 -7.65 -12.57
C ASP A 72 2.90 -7.67 -13.88
N ARG A 73 2.88 -6.54 -14.60
CA ARG A 73 2.31 -6.48 -15.94
C ARG A 73 3.47 -6.69 -16.89
N GLY A 74 3.61 -7.89 -17.47
CA GLY A 74 4.81 -8.32 -18.21
C GLY A 74 5.32 -7.39 -19.33
N GLU A 75 4.53 -6.42 -19.80
CA GLU A 75 4.96 -5.39 -20.76
C GLU A 75 5.56 -4.14 -20.10
N SER A 76 5.21 -3.85 -18.84
CA SER A 76 5.71 -2.71 -18.07
C SER A 76 6.75 -3.16 -17.06
N ARG A 77 7.97 -2.61 -17.15
CA ARG A 77 9.03 -2.87 -16.17
C ARG A 77 8.73 -2.33 -14.77
N VAL A 78 7.71 -1.49 -14.62
CA VAL A 78 7.36 -0.88 -13.34
C VAL A 78 6.36 -1.76 -12.62
N ILE A 79 6.85 -2.39 -11.56
CA ILE A 79 6.04 -3.08 -10.57
C ILE A 79 4.97 -2.15 -10.00
N LYS A 80 3.74 -2.67 -9.89
CA LYS A 80 2.62 -1.99 -9.24
C LYS A 80 2.13 -2.75 -8.00
N TYR A 81 1.46 -2.04 -7.10
CA TYR A 81 0.94 -2.57 -5.84
C TYR A 81 -0.53 -2.21 -5.64
N ARG A 82 -1.27 -3.15 -5.07
CA ARG A 82 -2.69 -3.01 -4.68
C ARG A 82 -2.94 -3.62 -3.31
N HIS A 83 -3.94 -3.15 -2.58
CA HIS A 83 -4.49 -3.91 -1.45
C HIS A 83 -5.44 -5.00 -1.95
N VAL A 84 -5.69 -5.98 -1.08
CA VAL A 84 -6.74 -7.00 -1.25
C VAL A 84 -7.51 -7.20 0.07
N LEU A 85 -7.62 -6.12 0.85
CA LEU A 85 -8.21 -6.16 2.19
C LEU A 85 -9.65 -6.67 2.17
N TYR A 86 -10.46 -6.28 1.19
CA TYR A 86 -11.87 -6.71 1.11
C TYR A 86 -11.97 -8.22 0.92
N GLU A 87 -11.15 -8.78 0.03
CA GLU A 87 -11.07 -10.23 -0.18
C GLU A 87 -10.51 -10.94 1.04
N ALA A 88 -9.46 -10.39 1.67
CA ALA A 88 -8.83 -10.99 2.85
C ALA A 88 -9.77 -11.05 4.07
N MET A 89 -10.68 -10.08 4.18
CA MET A 89 -11.61 -9.96 5.30
C MET A 89 -13.00 -10.55 5.03
N ASN A 90 -13.25 -11.12 3.84
CA ASN A 90 -14.58 -11.52 3.38
C ASN A 90 -15.63 -10.40 3.54
N TRP A 91 -15.26 -9.18 3.17
CA TRP A 91 -16.16 -8.01 3.19
C TRP A 91 -16.89 -7.80 1.86
N GLY A 92 -16.93 -8.85 1.02
CA GLY A 92 -17.63 -8.89 -0.27
C GLY A 92 -18.84 -9.81 -0.27
#